data_AF-A0A535GXJ1-F1
#
_entry.id   AF-A0A535GXJ1-F1
#
_cell.length_a   1.000
_cell.length_b   1.000
_cell.length_c   1.000
_cell.angle_alpha   90.00
_cell.angle_beta   90.00
_cell.angle_gamma   90.00
#
_symmetry.space_group_name_H-M   'P 1'
#
loop_
_entity.id
_entity.type
_entity.pdbx_description
1 polymer ?
#
loop_
_entity_poly.entity_id
_entity_poly.type
_entity_poly.pdbx_seq_one_letter_code
_entity_poly.pdbx_strand_id
1 'polypeptide(L)'
;MQLEEDAMAENAQVKRLTEGDLPYSQLVPGLELARAITHAGTTQLGGGYMRFSSDAEFADWTLKYDEVLFVQAGELEIVSGQSRVTAKAGEAILIPNGAKVTYRGRAGTLGFFVLWPFDWDKKPAAG
;
A
#
# COMPACT_ATOMS: atom_id res chain seq x y z
N MET A 1 -7.62 14.21 -16.09
CA MET A 1 -6.26 13.90 -16.58
C MET A 1 -5.40 15.15 -16.70
N GLN A 2 -5.34 15.90 -17.81
CA GLN A 2 -4.44 17.07 -17.95
C GLN A 2 -4.62 18.12 -16.82
N LEU A 3 -5.86 18.53 -16.54
CA LEU A 3 -6.16 19.51 -15.47
C LEU A 3 -5.83 19.02 -14.05
N GLU A 4 -5.92 17.71 -13.81
CA GLU A 4 -5.56 17.12 -12.51
C GLU A 4 -4.04 17.00 -12.38
N GLU A 5 -3.36 16.62 -13.45
CA GLU A 5 -1.89 16.60 -13.52
C GLU A 5 -1.30 18.00 -13.34
N ASP A 6 -1.90 19.02 -13.97
CA ASP A 6 -1.48 20.42 -13.85
C ASP A 6 -1.69 20.94 -12.41
N ALA A 7 -2.80 20.61 -11.75
CA ALA A 7 -3.05 20.97 -10.35
C ALA A 7 -2.09 20.26 -9.37
N MET A 8 -1.69 19.03 -9.68
CA MET A 8 -0.71 18.28 -8.89
C MET A 8 0.71 18.85 -9.09
N ALA A 9 1.03 19.29 -10.30
CA ALA A 9 2.28 19.97 -10.63
C ALA A 9 2.40 21.35 -9.95
N GLU A 10 1.28 22.05 -9.73
CA GLU A 10 1.25 23.33 -9.01
C GLU A 10 1.66 23.20 -7.53
N ASN A 11 1.55 21.99 -6.96
CA ASN A 11 1.92 21.68 -5.58
C ASN A 11 3.14 20.73 -5.47
N ALA A 12 4.01 20.76 -6.49
CA ALA A 12 5.18 19.89 -6.63
C ALA A 12 6.31 20.20 -5.62
N GLN A 13 6.05 19.93 -4.35
CA GLN A 13 7.04 19.98 -3.29
C GLN A 13 7.46 18.57 -2.89
N VAL A 14 8.77 18.35 -2.75
CA VAL A 14 9.30 17.10 -2.20
C VAL A 14 8.90 17.00 -0.74
N LYS A 15 8.24 15.90 -0.36
CA LYS A 15 7.82 15.63 1.02
C LYS A 15 8.60 14.44 1.57
N ARG A 16 9.13 14.60 2.79
CA ARG A 16 9.59 13.47 3.59
C ARG A 16 8.36 12.75 4.14
N LEU A 17 8.30 11.44 3.96
CA LEU A 17 7.28 10.58 4.55
C LEU A 17 7.91 9.75 5.68
N THR A 18 7.22 9.62 6.79
CA THR A 18 7.61 8.81 7.94
C THR A 18 6.43 8.00 8.46
N GLU A 19 6.69 6.88 9.15
CA GLU A 19 5.64 6.05 9.75
C GLU A 19 4.80 6.80 10.81
N GLY A 20 5.34 7.88 11.38
CA GLY A 20 4.69 8.68 12.41
C GLY A 20 3.88 9.86 11.87
N ASP A 21 3.89 10.12 10.56
CA ASP A 21 3.23 11.29 9.98
C ASP A 21 1.70 11.21 10.08
N LEU A 22 1.15 10.00 10.11
CA LEU A 22 -0.28 9.73 10.19
C LEU A 22 -0.60 8.65 11.22
N PRO A 23 -1.74 8.74 11.90
CA PRO A 23 -2.22 7.65 12.73
C PRO A 23 -2.51 6.41 11.87
N TYR A 24 -2.15 5.25 12.41
CA TYR A 24 -2.52 3.98 11.82
C TYR A 24 -4.02 3.71 12.02
N SER A 25 -4.65 3.22 10.96
CA SER A 25 -6.03 2.74 10.98
C SER A 25 -6.05 1.23 10.80
N GLN A 26 -6.76 0.51 11.66
CA GLN A 26 -6.88 -0.94 11.56
C GLN A 26 -7.66 -1.33 10.31
N LEU A 27 -7.05 -2.12 9.44
CA LEU A 27 -7.70 -2.69 8.25
C LEU A 27 -8.43 -3.99 8.63
N VAL A 28 -7.71 -4.90 9.28
CA VAL A 28 -8.24 -6.12 9.91
C VAL A 28 -7.53 -6.32 11.25
N PRO A 29 -8.06 -7.13 12.19
CA PRO A 29 -7.38 -7.38 13.46
C PRO A 29 -5.92 -7.78 13.26
N GLY A 30 -5.00 -7.01 13.85
CA GLY A 30 -3.56 -7.24 13.75
C GLY A 30 -2.85 -6.62 12.54
N LEU A 31 -3.57 -6.06 11.56
CA LEU A 31 -3.01 -5.33 10.41
C LEU A 31 -3.55 -3.90 10.36
N GLU A 32 -2.65 -2.93 10.40
CA GLU A 32 -2.97 -1.51 10.41
C GLU A 32 -2.22 -0.76 9.31
N LEU A 33 -2.82 0.32 8.78
CA LEU A 33 -2.29 1.11 7.67
C LEU A 33 -2.21 2.60 8.01
N ALA A 34 -1.15 3.27 7.55
CA ALA A 34 -1.00 4.72 7.54
C ALA A 34 -0.71 5.18 6.09
N ARG A 35 -1.72 5.75 5.41
CA ARG A 35 -1.69 6.03 3.96
C ARG A 35 -1.02 7.37 3.60
N ALA A 36 0.26 7.51 3.95
CA ALA A 36 1.01 8.77 3.83
C ALA A 36 1.13 9.30 2.38
N ILE A 37 1.36 8.43 1.38
CA ILE A 37 1.46 8.83 -0.03
C ILE A 37 0.10 9.33 -0.53
N THR A 38 -0.94 8.54 -0.27
CA THR A 38 -2.31 8.89 -0.61
C THR A 38 -2.74 10.22 0.02
N HIS A 39 -2.43 10.43 1.30
CA HIS A 39 -2.77 11.65 2.01
C HIS A 39 -2.04 12.88 1.46
N ALA A 40 -0.80 12.72 0.97
CA ALA A 40 -0.06 13.82 0.37
C ALA A 40 -0.79 14.42 -0.83
N GLY A 41 -1.61 13.64 -1.56
CA GLY A 41 -2.56 14.14 -2.56
C GLY A 41 -1.93 14.90 -3.73
N THR A 42 -0.66 14.63 -4.03
CA THR A 42 0.15 15.36 -5.04
C THR A 42 0.61 14.47 -6.19
N THR A 43 0.28 13.17 -6.18
CA THR A 43 0.65 12.21 -7.24
C THR A 43 -0.47 11.18 -7.45
N GLN A 44 -0.49 10.51 -8.61
CA GLN A 44 -1.38 9.36 -8.84
C GLN A 44 -0.94 8.09 -8.09
N LEU A 45 0.20 8.14 -7.38
CA LEU A 45 0.62 7.06 -6.51
C LEU A 45 -0.23 7.06 -5.24
N GLY A 46 -0.53 5.86 -4.78
CA GLY A 46 -1.14 5.61 -3.48
C GLY A 46 -0.17 4.85 -2.61
N GLY A 47 -0.48 4.80 -1.32
CA GLY A 47 0.28 3.96 -0.40
C GLY A 47 0.71 4.66 0.87
N GLY A 48 1.69 4.06 1.53
CA GLY A 48 2.19 4.48 2.84
C GLY A 48 2.74 3.29 3.61
N TYR A 49 2.49 3.25 4.91
CA TYR A 49 3.02 2.23 5.80
C TYR A 49 1.96 1.22 6.20
N MET A 50 2.37 -0.03 6.38
CA MET A 50 1.58 -1.09 6.98
C MET A 50 2.35 -1.69 8.15
N ARG A 51 1.65 -2.02 9.23
CA ARG A 51 2.25 -2.71 10.37
C ARG A 51 1.39 -3.87 10.81
N PHE A 52 2.05 -4.93 11.25
CA PHE A 52 1.44 -6.09 11.85
C PHE A 52 1.70 -6.10 13.36
N SER A 53 0.69 -5.74 14.16
CA SER A 53 0.80 -5.72 15.62
C SER A 53 0.67 -7.11 16.26
N SER A 54 0.08 -8.06 15.52
CA SER A 54 0.07 -9.49 15.82
C SER A 54 0.25 -10.27 14.53
N ASP A 55 0.44 -11.59 14.63
CA ASP A 55 0.28 -12.47 13.46
C ASP A 55 -1.13 -12.26 12.90
N ALA A 56 -1.23 -11.89 11.63
CA ALA A 56 -2.50 -11.58 11.00
C ALA A 56 -2.49 -11.93 9.51
N GLU A 57 -3.70 -12.17 9.00
CA GLU A 57 -3.93 -12.52 7.61
C GLU A 57 -5.06 -11.67 7.03
N PHE A 58 -4.83 -11.12 5.83
CA PHE A 58 -5.84 -10.44 5.04
C PHE A 58 -6.02 -11.19 3.72
N ALA A 59 -7.10 -11.98 3.65
CA ALA A 59 -7.37 -12.91 2.56
C ALA A 59 -8.33 -12.33 1.51
N ASP A 60 -8.39 -13.01 0.36
CA ASP A 60 -9.33 -12.76 -0.74
C ASP A 60 -9.29 -11.35 -1.35
N TRP A 61 -8.16 -10.65 -1.25
CA TRP A 61 -7.98 -9.35 -1.87
C TRP A 61 -7.66 -9.48 -3.36
N THR A 62 -8.42 -8.83 -4.22
CA THR A 62 -8.13 -8.76 -5.66
C THR A 62 -7.66 -7.36 -6.00
N LEU A 63 -6.39 -7.21 -6.36
CA LEU A 63 -5.83 -5.91 -6.69
C LEU A 63 -6.37 -5.43 -8.04
N LYS A 64 -6.73 -4.14 -8.11
CA LYS A 64 -7.12 -3.42 -9.34
C LYS A 64 -6.06 -2.41 -9.78
N TYR A 65 -4.86 -2.55 -9.22
CA TYR A 65 -3.70 -1.69 -9.33
C TYR A 65 -2.45 -2.55 -9.22
N ASP A 66 -1.33 -2.05 -9.71
CA ASP A 66 -0.03 -2.61 -9.39
C ASP A 66 0.38 -2.15 -7.99
N GLU A 67 1.00 -3.03 -7.21
CA GLU A 67 1.48 -2.73 -5.86
C GLU A 67 2.91 -3.25 -5.68
N VAL A 68 3.78 -2.41 -5.12
CA VAL A 68 5.10 -2.78 -4.63
C VAL A 68 5.11 -2.65 -3.13
N LEU A 69 5.54 -3.73 -2.47
CA LEU A 69 5.72 -3.84 -1.03
C LEU A 69 7.21 -3.89 -0.74
N PHE A 70 7.70 -3.04 0.15
CA PHE A 70 9.04 -3.10 0.70
C PHE A 70 8.95 -3.43 2.18
N VAL A 71 9.64 -4.47 2.62
CA VAL A 71 9.64 -4.88 4.04
C VAL A 71 10.77 -4.15 4.75
N GLN A 72 10.41 -3.28 5.68
CA GLN A 72 11.37 -2.53 6.49
C GLN A 72 11.82 -3.33 7.71
N ALA A 73 10.91 -4.09 8.33
CA ALA A 73 11.20 -4.96 9.46
C ALA A 73 10.28 -6.20 9.45
N GLY A 74 10.72 -7.28 10.08
CA GLY A 74 9.95 -8.52 10.19
C GLY A 74 9.90 -9.32 8.88
N GLU A 75 8.76 -9.99 8.66
CA GLU A 75 8.51 -10.90 7.55
C GLU A 75 7.08 -10.74 7.02
N LEU A 76 6.96 -10.63 5.70
CA LEU A 76 5.69 -10.55 4.98
C LEU A 76 5.62 -11.66 3.93
N GLU A 77 4.53 -12.40 3.92
CA GLU A 77 4.23 -13.42 2.92
C GLU A 77 2.99 -13.02 2.12
N ILE A 78 3.11 -13.11 0.79
CA ILE A 78 2.00 -12.92 -0.16
C ILE A 78 1.71 -14.27 -0.81
N VAL A 79 0.47 -14.73 -0.65
CA VAL A 79 -0.02 -15.97 -1.27
C VAL A 79 -0.89 -15.61 -2.46
N SER A 80 -0.63 -16.21 -3.63
CA SER A 80 -1.48 -16.07 -4.82
C SER A 80 -1.61 -17.40 -5.55
N GLY A 81 -2.80 -18.00 -5.51
CA GLY A 81 -3.04 -19.34 -6.04
C GLY A 81 -2.14 -20.38 -5.37
N GLN A 82 -1.26 -21.01 -6.15
CA GLN A 82 -0.26 -21.97 -5.67
C GLN A 82 1.10 -21.33 -5.33
N SER A 83 1.28 -20.04 -5.63
CA SER A 83 2.52 -19.32 -5.37
C SER A 83 2.52 -18.68 -3.99
N ARG A 84 3.70 -18.70 -3.35
CA ARG A 84 3.99 -18.03 -2.09
C ARG A 84 5.31 -17.29 -2.24
N VAL A 85 5.26 -15.99 -1.96
CA VAL A 85 6.45 -15.13 -1.97
C VAL A 85 6.60 -14.53 -0.59
N THR A 86 7.73 -14.79 0.05
CA THR A 86 8.08 -14.25 1.37
C THR A 86 9.21 -13.25 1.21
N ALA A 87 9.05 -12.08 1.84
CA ALA A 87 10.06 -11.05 1.91
C ALA A 87 10.36 -10.70 3.38
N LYS A 88 11.63 -10.48 3.67
CA LYS A 88 12.17 -10.06 4.96
C LYS A 88 12.68 -8.62 4.87
N ALA A 89 13.11 -8.09 6.01
CA ALA A 89 13.70 -6.74 6.08
C ALA A 89 14.74 -6.50 4.96
N GLY A 90 14.51 -5.45 4.16
CA GLY A 90 15.34 -5.07 3.02
C GLY A 90 14.90 -5.63 1.67
N GLU A 91 13.90 -6.52 1.64
CA GLU A 91 13.39 -7.15 0.42
C GLU A 91 12.05 -6.54 -0.02
N ALA A 92 11.70 -6.77 -1.29
CA ALA A 92 10.47 -6.24 -1.88
C ALA A 92 9.67 -7.32 -2.61
N ILE A 93 8.35 -7.13 -2.67
CA ILE A 93 7.41 -7.96 -3.43
C ILE A 93 6.66 -7.06 -4.42
N LEU A 94 6.60 -7.48 -5.67
CA LEU A 94 5.74 -6.88 -6.69
C LEU A 94 4.47 -7.73 -6.83
N ILE A 95 3.31 -7.08 -6.79
CA ILE A 95 2.01 -7.69 -7.04
C ILE A 95 1.39 -6.98 -8.26
N PRO A 96 1.23 -7.68 -9.39
CA PRO A 96 0.66 -7.07 -10.58
C PRO A 96 -0.86 -6.91 -10.48
N ASN A 97 -1.40 -5.94 -11.21
CA ASN A 97 -2.84 -5.71 -11.35
C ASN A 97 -3.58 -7.01 -11.75
N GLY A 98 -4.72 -7.26 -11.11
CA GLY A 98 -5.57 -8.42 -11.35
C GLY A 98 -5.20 -9.63 -10.52
N ALA A 99 -4.08 -9.60 -9.78
CA ALA A 99 -3.71 -10.67 -8.86
C ALA A 99 -4.72 -10.76 -7.71
N LYS A 100 -5.19 -11.98 -7.44
CA LYS A 100 -5.90 -12.32 -6.21
C LYS A 100 -4.89 -12.85 -5.20
N VAL A 101 -4.81 -12.20 -4.05
CA VAL A 101 -3.75 -12.45 -3.07
C VAL A 101 -4.28 -12.56 -1.64
N THR A 102 -3.44 -13.07 -0.76
CA THR A 102 -3.60 -13.06 0.69
C THR A 102 -2.32 -12.56 1.33
N TYR A 103 -2.44 -11.52 2.15
CA TYR A 103 -1.33 -10.94 2.90
C TYR A 103 -1.21 -11.65 4.24
N ARG A 104 -0.01 -12.09 4.60
CA ARG A 104 0.29 -12.74 5.87
C ARG A 104 1.51 -12.08 6.48
N GLY A 105 1.31 -11.39 7.59
CA GLY A 105 2.40 -10.76 8.33
C GLY A 105 2.54 -11.36 9.72
N ARG A 106 3.77 -11.39 10.20
CA ARG A 106 4.09 -11.76 11.58
C ARG A 106 4.05 -10.52 12.48
N ALA A 107 3.82 -10.73 13.77
CA ALA A 107 3.93 -9.67 14.76
C ALA A 107 5.30 -8.96 14.66
N GLY A 108 5.28 -7.63 14.57
CA GLY A 108 6.48 -6.80 14.40
C GLY A 108 6.89 -6.56 12.95
N THR A 109 6.12 -7.04 11.97
CA THR A 109 6.36 -6.69 10.56
C THR A 109 5.97 -5.25 10.29
N LEU A 110 6.88 -4.50 9.66
CA LEU A 110 6.67 -3.15 9.17
C LEU A 110 7.00 -3.12 7.67
N GLY A 111 6.04 -2.67 6.87
CA GLY A 111 6.18 -2.56 5.43
C GLY A 111 5.83 -1.16 4.92
N PHE A 112 6.40 -0.81 3.79
CA PHE A 112 6.03 0.35 2.99
C PHE A 112 5.45 -0.13 1.68
N PHE A 113 4.28 0.37 1.30
CA PHE A 113 3.63 -0.01 0.05
C PHE A 113 3.39 1.20 -0.83
N VAL A 114 3.56 0.99 -2.12
CA VAL A 114 3.25 1.97 -3.16
C VAL A 114 2.38 1.27 -4.19
N LEU A 115 1.30 1.92 -4.60
CA LEU A 115 0.40 1.39 -5.62
C LEU A 115 0.11 2.42 -6.69
N TRP A 116 -0.20 1.93 -7.89
CA TRP A 116 -0.65 2.76 -9.01
C TRP A 116 -1.64 1.98 -9.89
N PRO A 117 -2.71 2.62 -10.37
CA PRO A 117 -3.16 3.97 -10.01
C PRO A 117 -3.91 3.99 -8.65
N PHE A 118 -3.75 5.05 -7.85
CA PHE A 118 -4.46 5.20 -6.57
C PHE A 118 -5.96 5.40 -6.73
N ASP A 119 -6.37 6.07 -7.80
CA ASP A 119 -7.74 6.44 -8.11
C ASP A 119 -8.54 5.32 -8.78
N TRP A 120 -8.11 4.05 -8.65
CA TRP A 120 -8.79 2.89 -9.20
C TRP A 120 -10.27 2.76 -8.80
N ASP A 121 -10.69 3.38 -7.68
CA ASP A 121 -12.08 3.40 -7.20
C ASP A 121 -12.75 4.79 -7.30
N LYS A 122 -12.13 5.78 -7.95
CA LYS A 122 -12.84 7.03 -8.24
C LYS A 122 -13.94 6.76 -9.26
N LYS A 123 -15.18 6.64 -8.80
CA LYS A 123 -16.35 6.89 -9.66
C LYS A 123 -16.25 8.32 -10.19
N PRO A 124 -16.42 8.56 -11.50
CA PRO A 124 -16.55 9.93 -11.99
C PRO A 124 -17.72 10.57 -11.24
N ALA A 125 -17.50 11.76 -10.67
CA ALA A 125 -18.58 12.55 -10.11
C ALA A 125 -19.66 12.68 -11.18
N ALA A 126 -20.89 12.25 -10.86
CA ALA A 126 -22.03 12.47 -11.75
C ALA A 126 -22.14 13.97 -11.99
N GLY A 127 -22.04 14.36 -13.26
CA GLY A 127 -22.31 15.73 -13.70
C GLY A 127 -23.79 16.08 -13.62
#